data_AF-A0A9E2KCI9-F1
#
_entry.id   AF-A0A9E2KCI9-F1
#
_cell.length_a   1.000
_cell.length_b   1.000
_cell.length_c   1.000
_cell.angle_alpha   90.00
_cell.angle_beta   90.00
_cell.angle_gamma   90.00
#
_symmetry.space_group_name_H-M   'P 1'
#
loop_
_entity.id
_entity.type
_entity.pdbx_description
1 polymer ?
#
loop_
_entity_poly.entity_id
_entity_poly.type
_entity_poly.pdbx_seq_one_letter_code
_entity_poly.pdbx_strand_id
1 'polypeptide(L)' 'MTDLNTPEDLPLGLMMQLGQNVNAMNTFASLNNSEKMQMVDYIKSAATGDEAKTRINEILNALENHQSLF' A
#
# COMPACT_ATOMS: atom_id res chain seq x y z
N MET A 1 15.19 -4.26 13.80
CA MET A 1 14.59 -3.16 13.01
C MET A 1 14.45 -3.71 11.61
N THR A 2 13.24 -4.08 11.20
CA THR A 2 12.99 -4.64 9.88
C THR A 2 12.94 -3.49 8.89
N ASP A 3 14.01 -3.36 8.10
CA ASP A 3 14.01 -2.53 6.91
C ASP A 3 12.99 -3.11 5.93
N LEU A 4 12.03 -2.31 5.47
CA LEU A 4 11.07 -2.65 4.39
C LEU A 4 11.75 -2.81 3.01
N ASN A 5 13.02 -3.23 2.98
CA ASN A 5 13.78 -3.51 1.76
C ASN A 5 13.48 -4.90 1.18
N THR A 6 12.62 -5.70 1.82
CA THR A 6 12.17 -7.00 1.33
C THR A 6 10.77 -6.90 0.70
N PRO A 7 10.63 -7.15 -0.62
CA PRO A 7 9.34 -7.24 -1.32
C PRO A 7 8.35 -8.24 -0.69
N GLU A 8 8.84 -9.14 0.17
CA GLU A 8 8.06 -10.16 0.87
C GLU A 8 7.06 -9.59 1.90
N ASP A 9 7.22 -8.34 2.33
CA ASP A 9 6.32 -7.74 3.34
C ASP A 9 5.06 -7.07 2.75
N LEU A 10 5.04 -6.83 1.44
CA LEU A 10 3.92 -6.17 0.76
C LEU A 10 2.82 -7.19 0.40
N PRO A 11 1.53 -6.85 0.63
CA PRO A 11 0.43 -7.68 0.14
C PRO A 11 0.52 -7.85 -1.38
N LEU A 12 0.42 -9.09 -1.88
CA LEU A 12 0.51 -9.39 -3.32
C LEU A 12 -0.45 -8.52 -4.15
N GLY A 13 -1.70 -8.36 -3.69
CA GLY A 13 -2.68 -7.52 -4.36
C GLY A 13 -2.26 -6.05 -4.46
N LEU A 14 -1.58 -5.52 -3.44
CA LEU A 14 -1.04 -4.16 -3.49
C LEU A 14 0.06 -4.05 -4.55
N MET A 15 1.02 -4.99 -4.57
CA MET A 15 2.10 -5.00 -5.56
C MET A 15 1.58 -5.07 -6.99
N MET A 16 0.61 -5.95 -7.25
CA MET A 16 0.01 -6.11 -8.58
C MET A 16 -0.67 -4.81 -9.05
N GLN A 17 -1.36 -4.11 -8.15
CA GLN A 17 -2.06 -2.87 -8.49
C GLN A 17 -1.10 -1.68 -8.66
N LEU A 18 -0.09 -1.55 -7.81
CA LEU A 18 0.96 -0.54 -7.99
C LEU A 18 1.69 -0.73 -9.33
N GLY A 19 1.98 -1.97 -9.72
CA GLY A 19 2.57 -2.26 -11.03
C GLY A 19 1.70 -1.86 -12.23
N GLN A 20 0.39 -1.68 -12.04
CA GLN A 20 -0.55 -1.22 -13.07
C GLN A 20 -0.78 0.30 -13.05
N ASN A 21 -0.40 0.99 -11.97
CA ASN A 21 -0.62 2.41 -11.79
C ASN A 21 0.71 3.12 -11.48
N VAL A 22 1.37 3.62 -12.54
CA VAL A 22 2.68 4.28 -12.45
C VAL A 22 2.67 5.48 -11.51
N ASN A 23 1.57 6.24 -11.47
CA ASN A 23 1.45 7.38 -10.56
C ASN A 23 1.42 6.93 -9.10
N ALA A 24 0.54 5.99 -8.76
CA ALA A 24 0.46 5.44 -7.41
C ALA A 24 1.77 4.76 -7.00
N MET A 25 2.45 4.07 -7.91
CA MET A 25 3.76 3.48 -7.68
C MET A 25 4.83 4.53 -7.36
N ASN A 26 4.87 5.64 -8.10
CA ASN A 26 5.83 6.72 -7.87
C ASN A 26 5.59 7.40 -6.52
N THR A 27 4.32 7.67 -6.19
CA THR A 27 3.96 8.19 -4.86
C THR A 27 4.34 7.20 -3.77
N PHE A 28 3.99 5.92 -3.93
CA PHE A 28 4.36 4.89 -2.96
C PHE A 28 5.88 4.79 -2.78
N ALA A 29 6.65 4.87 -3.86
CA ALA A 29 8.11 4.81 -3.80
C ALA A 29 8.72 5.98 -3.01
N SER A 30 8.13 7.17 -3.09
CA SER A 30 8.59 8.38 -2.40
C SER A 30 8.24 8.41 -0.90
N LEU A 31 7.26 7.61 -0.46
CA LEU A 31 6.90 7.49 0.95
C LEU A 31 8.06 6.95 1.80
N ASN A 32 8.11 7.39 3.05
CA ASN A 32 9.03 6.86 4.03
C ASN A 32 8.58 5.46 4.52
N ASN A 33 9.48 4.76 5.22
CA ASN A 33 9.19 3.40 5.70
C ASN A 33 8.02 3.35 6.70
N SER A 34 7.82 4.39 7.53
CA SER A 34 6.71 4.43 8.48
C SER A 34 5.36 4.48 7.75
N GLU A 35 5.23 5.35 6.75
CA GLU A 35 4.02 5.49 5.94
C GLU A 35 3.71 4.18 5.19
N LYS A 36 4.74 3.57 4.58
CA LYS A 36 4.62 2.26 3.92
C LYS A 36 4.15 1.17 4.89
N MET A 37 4.71 1.12 6.11
CA MET A 37 4.27 0.17 7.15
C MET A 37 2.81 0.39 7.54
N GLN A 38 2.39 1.63 7.78
CA GLN A 38 1.01 1.94 8.16
C GLN A 38 0.00 1.49 7.09
N MET A 39 0.33 1.68 5.81
CA MET A 39 -0.50 1.20 4.70
C MET A 39 -0.58 -0.33 4.66
N VAL A 40 0.55 -1.01 4.85
CA VAL A 40 0.60 -2.49 4.88
C VAL A 40 -0.19 -3.05 6.07
N ASP A 41 -0.03 -2.47 7.26
CA ASP A 41 -0.74 -2.87 8.47
C ASP A 41 -2.24 -2.60 8.34
N TYR A 42 -2.63 -1.49 7.69
CA TYR A 42 -4.01 -1.23 7.35
C TYR A 42 -4.59 -2.32 6.44
N ILE A 43 -3.86 -2.79 5.43
CA ILE A 43 -4.36 -3.90 4.58
C ILE A 43 -4.41 -5.21 5.38
N LYS A 44 -3.37 -5.54 6.15
CA LYS A 44 -3.24 -6.80 6.90
C LYS A 44 -4.23 -6.93 8.05
N SER A 45 -4.74 -5.83 8.58
CA SER A 45 -5.76 -5.84 9.65
C SER A 45 -7.20 -6.01 9.14
N ALA A 46 -7.39 -6.27 7.84
CA ALA A 46 -8.69 -6.65 7.31
C ALA A 46 -9.14 -8.03 7.83
N ALA A 47 -10.42 -8.15 8.21
CA ALA A 47 -10.99 -9.40 8.71
C ALA A 47 -11.36 -10.38 7.59
N THR A 48 -11.54 -9.88 6.37
CA THR A 48 -11.92 -10.68 5.19
C THR A 48 -11.11 -10.32 3.95
N GLY A 49 -11.06 -11.22 2.98
CA GLY A 49 -10.39 -10.96 1.70
C GLY A 49 -11.03 -9.83 0.90
N ASP A 50 -12.35 -9.65 0.99
CA ASP A 50 -13.04 -8.54 0.30
C ASP A 50 -12.76 -7.20 0.98
N GLU A 51 -12.68 -7.18 2.31
CA GLU A 51 -12.23 -5.99 3.02
C GLU A 51 -10.78 -5.63 2.68
N ALA A 52 -9.89 -6.63 2.58
CA ALA A 52 -8.51 -6.38 2.15
C ALA A 52 -8.43 -5.76 0.74
N LYS A 53 -9.26 -6.23 -0.21
CA LYS A 53 -9.38 -5.63 -1.54
C LYS A 53 -9.86 -4.18 -1.48
N THR A 54 -10.89 -3.90 -0.67
CA THR A 54 -11.39 -2.54 -0.47
C THR A 54 -10.31 -1.61 0.06
N ARG A 55 -9.56 -2.03 1.09
CA ARG A 55 -8.46 -1.24 1.67
C ARG A 55 -7.31 -1.01 0.69
N ILE A 56 -6.99 -2.00 -0.16
CA ILE A 56 -6.03 -1.82 -1.26
C ILE A 56 -6.51 -0.73 -2.22
N ASN A 57 -7.78 -0.74 -2.62
CA ASN A 57 -8.33 0.28 -3.52
C ASN A 57 -8.32 1.67 -2.89
N GLU A 58 -8.62 1.79 -1.61
CA GLU A 58 -8.53 3.06 -0.86
C GLU A 58 -7.11 3.62 -0.87
N ILE A 59 -6.11 2.78 -0.59
CA ILE A 59 -4.69 3.15 -0.65
C ILE A 59 -4.31 3.62 -2.05
N LEU A 60 -4.69 2.88 -3.10
CA LEU A 60 -4.36 3.26 -4.47
C LEU A 60 -4.97 4.60 -4.86
N ASN A 61 -6.24 4.83 -4.52
CA ASN A 61 -6.91 6.10 -4.76
C ASN A 61 -6.18 7.25 -4.04
N ALA A 62 -5.77 7.05 -2.80
CA ALA A 62 -5.03 8.07 -2.06
C ALA A 62 -3.66 8.35 -2.68
N LEU A 63 -2.91 7.31 -3.05
CA LEU A 63 -1.60 7.42 -3.69
C LEU A 63 -1.67 8.12 -5.05
N GLU A 64 -2.69 7.81 -5.85
CA GLU A 64 -2.90 8.44 -7.16
C GLU A 64 -3.23 9.93 -7.02
N ASN A 65 -4.03 10.29 -6.01
CA ASN A 65 -4.42 11.67 -5.75
C ASN A 65 -3.44 12.45 -4.83
N HIS A 66 -2.30 11.84 -4.45
CA HIS A 66 -1.34 12.41 -3.49
C HIS A 66 -1.98 12.85 -2.15
N GLN A 67 -3.01 12.11 -1.70
CA GLN A 67 -3.69 12.37 -0.44
C GLN A 67 -3.06 11.57 0.70
N SER A 68 -2.96 12.18 1.88
CA SER A 68 -2.61 11.42 3.09
C SER A 68 -3.81 10.64 3.60
N LEU A 69 -3.58 9.37 3.95
CA LEU A 69 -4.56 8.53 4.66
C LEU A 69 -4.37 8.59 6.19
N PHE A 70 -3.25 9.14 6.67
CA PHE A 70 -2.81 9.11 8.07
C PHE A 70 -2.19 10.45 8.51
#